data_AF-A0AAN6LNC2-F1
#
_entry.id   AF-A0AAN6LNC2-F1
#
_cell.length_a   1.000
_cell.length_b   1.000
_cell.length_c   1.000
_cell.angle_alpha   90.00
_cell.angle_beta   90.00
_cell.angle_gamma   90.00
#
_symmetry.space_group_name_H-M   'P 1'
#
loop_
_entity.id
_entity.type
_entity.pdbx_description
1 polymer ?
#
loop_
_entity_poly.entity_id
_entity_poly.type
_entity_poly.pdbx_seq_one_letter_code
_entity_poly.pdbx_strand_id
1 'polypeptide(L)'
;MARKRKGDSSCVNNPKRQRLSKAPLKFHSQRQRWVQLLRSQNYQALITEVLKKELPKYAGSNILPTLLSSTVRESINILASASSVFTAAVNGTLAQRIHTDPQLQHQNLIIQERANIQPSIYIHLLVNSQGTSPTPNQYSVIRETILQYLSSGSQYHDLAHQIDNITPPSISPFLSYSGHRKYLWTSHRSPQHTETISRFCDGIARRVSETALRRRNLPMEFPPTECGYSVNSPLRLAQHRNRQSSNYVMNLVEDACGYLHQIGKLSHRFSMHPFIIYLIFRPEQAAIAEIFCSGLLQVWTEGEA
;
A
#
# COMPACT_ATOMS: atom_id res chain seq x y z
N MET A 1 -43.63 33.11 50.84
CA MET A 1 -44.31 33.50 49.59
C MET A 1 -43.35 34.40 48.82
N ALA A 2 -42.67 33.94 47.76
CA ALA A 2 -43.14 33.63 46.40
C ALA A 2 -42.84 34.78 45.40
N ARG A 3 -42.07 34.41 44.35
CA ARG A 3 -41.98 34.98 42.98
C ARG A 3 -41.21 36.30 42.77
N LYS A 4 -40.07 36.29 42.04
CA LYS A 4 -39.77 36.11 40.58
C LYS A 4 -39.77 37.47 39.83
N ARG A 5 -38.58 37.92 39.37
CA ARG A 5 -38.06 37.94 37.96
C ARG A 5 -38.62 39.12 37.12
N LYS A 6 -37.88 39.87 36.29
CA LYS A 6 -36.83 39.61 35.26
C LYS A 6 -36.15 40.97 34.92
N GLY A 7 -34.86 41.06 34.58
CA GLY A 7 -34.28 41.05 33.21
C GLY A 7 -33.76 42.46 32.91
N ASP A 8 -32.57 42.76 32.36
CA ASP A 8 -31.83 42.23 31.20
C ASP A 8 -30.34 42.66 31.29
N SER A 9 -29.38 41.77 31.03
CA SER A 9 -28.68 41.54 29.74
C SER A 9 -27.43 42.39 29.53
N SER A 10 -26.32 41.98 30.16
CA SER A 10 -24.96 42.37 29.78
C SER A 10 -24.37 41.34 28.81
N CYS A 11 -24.03 41.79 27.59
CA CYS A 11 -23.27 41.02 26.61
C CYS A 11 -21.86 40.71 27.14
N VAL A 12 -21.58 39.44 27.42
CA VAL A 12 -20.23 38.93 27.72
C VAL A 12 -19.66 38.29 26.47
N ASN A 13 -18.52 38.82 26.02
CA ASN A 13 -17.69 38.30 24.95
C ASN A 13 -17.29 36.85 25.20
N ASN A 14 -17.68 35.96 24.31
CA ASN A 14 -17.30 34.54 24.33
C ASN A 14 -16.09 34.35 23.39
N PRO A 15 -14.89 33.98 23.87
CA PRO A 15 -13.74 33.80 23.00
C PRO A 15 -13.94 32.55 22.14
N LYS A 16 -13.96 32.77 20.82
CA LYS A 16 -14.04 31.75 19.79
C LYS A 16 -13.01 30.64 20.08
N ARG A 17 -13.49 29.43 20.34
CA ARG A 17 -12.73 28.19 20.17
C ARG A 17 -12.30 28.10 18.70
N GLN A 18 -11.11 28.63 18.39
CA GLN A 18 -10.41 28.29 17.17
C GLN A 18 -10.08 26.79 17.24
N ARG A 19 -10.88 25.98 16.56
CA ARG A 19 -10.48 24.63 16.18
C ARG A 19 -9.23 24.79 15.32
N LEU A 20 -8.06 24.57 15.91
CA LEU A 20 -6.82 24.33 15.19
C LEU A 20 -7.06 23.13 14.28
N SER A 21 -7.35 23.38 13.00
CA SER A 21 -7.28 22.36 11.97
C SER A 21 -5.81 21.95 11.86
N LYS A 22 -5.42 20.90 12.59
CA LYS A 22 -4.10 20.29 12.42
C LYS A 22 -3.98 19.90 10.95
N ALA A 23 -2.96 20.43 10.27
CA ALA A 23 -2.61 20.00 8.93
C ALA A 23 -2.51 18.46 8.88
N PRO A 24 -2.90 17.81 7.77
CA PRO A 24 -2.84 16.36 7.65
C PRO A 24 -1.41 15.87 7.95
N LEU A 25 -1.32 14.78 8.71
CA LEU A 25 -0.04 14.16 9.05
C LEU A 25 0.61 13.62 7.76
N LYS A 26 1.90 13.92 7.57
CA LYS A 26 2.73 13.30 6.53
C LYS A 26 2.69 11.77 6.65
N PHE A 27 2.74 11.04 5.53
CA PHE A 27 2.66 9.57 5.46
C PHE A 27 3.57 8.88 6.45
N HIS A 28 4.83 9.31 6.49
CA HIS A 28 5.83 8.73 7.36
C HIS A 28 5.46 8.89 8.85
N SER A 29 5.09 10.11 9.27
CA SER A 29 4.66 10.40 10.63
C SER A 29 3.36 9.67 11.00
N GLN A 30 2.45 9.50 10.03
CA GLN A 30 1.22 8.75 10.21
C GLN A 30 1.50 7.26 10.45
N ARG A 31 2.36 6.61 9.67
CA ARG A 31 2.72 5.20 9.89
C ARG A 31 3.40 4.99 11.23
N GLN A 32 4.33 5.87 11.60
CA GLN A 32 4.97 5.81 12.92
C GLN A 32 3.95 5.96 14.05
N ARG A 33 2.99 6.87 13.92
CA ARG A 33 1.89 7.01 14.87
C ARG A 33 1.05 5.74 14.97
N TRP A 34 0.67 5.14 13.85
CA TRP A 34 -0.11 3.90 13.85
C TRP A 34 0.65 2.71 14.44
N VAL A 35 1.94 2.60 14.15
CA VAL A 35 2.83 1.62 14.79
C VAL A 35 2.88 1.82 16.30
N GLN A 36 3.00 3.06 16.78
CA GLN A 36 2.98 3.35 18.22
C GLN A 36 1.65 2.97 18.85
N LEU A 37 0.52 3.32 18.23
CA LEU A 37 -0.81 2.95 18.72
C LEU A 37 -1.02 1.43 18.76
N LEU A 38 -0.53 0.70 17.75
CA LEU A 38 -0.56 -0.76 17.73
C LEU A 38 0.27 -1.34 18.89
N ARG A 39 1.51 -0.87 19.08
CA ARG A 39 2.42 -1.34 20.14
C ARG A 39 1.89 -1.04 21.54
N SER A 40 1.26 0.12 21.72
CA SER A 40 0.63 0.50 22.99
C SER A 40 -0.76 -0.11 23.18
N GLN A 41 -1.19 -1.01 22.29
CA GLN A 41 -2.51 -1.63 22.29
C GLN A 41 -3.68 -0.63 22.32
N ASN A 42 -3.46 0.58 21.81
CA ASN A 42 -4.49 1.61 21.71
C ASN A 42 -5.30 1.41 20.41
N TYR A 43 -6.01 0.29 20.35
CA TYR A 43 -6.72 -0.16 19.16
C TYR A 43 -7.83 0.79 18.74
N GLN A 44 -8.56 1.37 19.70
CA GLN A 44 -9.64 2.30 19.38
C GLN A 44 -9.13 3.53 18.61
N ALA A 45 -8.03 4.16 19.06
CA ALA A 45 -7.43 5.28 18.37
C ALA A 45 -6.89 4.86 16.99
N LEU A 46 -6.22 3.70 16.91
CA LEU A 46 -5.70 3.17 15.64
C LEU A 46 -6.81 2.95 14.61
N ILE A 47 -7.86 2.23 15.02
CA ILE A 47 -9.01 1.91 14.17
C ILE A 47 -9.69 3.19 13.68
N THR A 48 -9.93 4.14 14.59
CA THR A 48 -10.58 5.41 14.25
C THR A 48 -9.78 6.18 13.20
N GLU A 49 -8.46 6.26 13.35
CA GLU A 49 -7.60 6.98 12.41
C GLU A 49 -7.52 6.33 11.04
N VAL A 50 -7.40 4.99 10.99
CA VAL A 50 -7.33 4.25 9.72
C VAL A 50 -8.66 4.30 9.00
N LEU A 51 -9.78 3.96 9.68
CA LEU A 51 -11.09 3.92 9.04
C LEU A 51 -11.57 5.30 8.58
N LYS A 52 -11.22 6.37 9.31
CA LYS A 52 -11.50 7.74 8.87
C LYS A 52 -10.88 8.06 7.50
N LYS A 53 -9.72 7.46 7.19
CA LYS A 53 -9.03 7.66 5.91
C LYS A 53 -9.53 6.71 4.83
N GLU A 54 -9.81 5.46 5.17
CA GLU A 54 -10.11 4.43 4.18
C GLU A 54 -11.59 4.38 3.80
N LEU A 55 -12.53 4.51 4.75
CA LEU A 55 -13.96 4.36 4.45
C LEU A 55 -14.51 5.32 3.39
N PRO A 56 -14.07 6.60 3.30
CA PRO A 56 -14.54 7.50 2.24
C PRO A 56 -14.30 6.97 0.83
N LYS A 57 -13.24 6.18 0.61
CA LYS A 57 -12.91 5.59 -0.71
C LYS A 57 -13.96 4.56 -1.18
N TYR A 58 -14.82 4.10 -0.27
CA TYR A 58 -15.82 3.06 -0.51
C TYR A 58 -17.25 3.56 -0.34
N ALA A 59 -17.47 4.88 -0.26
CA ALA A 59 -18.79 5.47 0.03
C ALA A 59 -19.90 5.09 -1.00
N GLY A 60 -19.52 4.65 -2.20
CA GLY A 60 -20.45 4.15 -3.23
C GLY A 60 -20.42 2.63 -3.45
N SER A 61 -19.74 1.88 -2.58
CA SER A 61 -19.54 0.43 -2.74
C SER A 61 -20.50 -0.39 -1.88
N ASN A 62 -21.01 -1.49 -2.44
CA ASN A 62 -21.82 -2.47 -1.70
C ASN A 62 -20.99 -3.43 -0.82
N ILE A 63 -19.66 -3.20 -0.74
CA ILE A 63 -18.71 -4.09 -0.06
C ILE A 63 -18.72 -3.87 1.46
N LEU A 64 -19.17 -2.71 1.94
CA LEU A 64 -19.10 -2.36 3.36
C LEU A 64 -20.35 -2.81 4.15
N PRO A 65 -20.17 -3.26 5.41
CA PRO A 65 -21.29 -3.38 6.34
C PRO A 65 -22.00 -2.04 6.49
N THR A 66 -23.33 -2.08 6.61
CA THR A 66 -24.17 -0.87 6.72
C THR A 66 -23.93 -0.08 8.01
N LEU A 67 -23.32 -0.67 9.05
CA LEU A 67 -23.12 -0.05 10.35
C LEU A 67 -21.64 0.08 10.71
N LEU A 68 -21.20 1.30 11.01
CA LEU A 68 -19.84 1.61 11.46
C LEU A 68 -19.42 0.81 12.71
N SER A 69 -20.36 0.54 13.62
CA SER A 69 -20.12 -0.27 14.82
C SER A 69 -19.67 -1.70 14.49
N SER A 70 -20.25 -2.31 13.45
CA SER A 70 -19.83 -3.62 12.95
C SER A 70 -18.42 -3.55 12.38
N THR A 71 -18.10 -2.52 11.58
CA THR A 71 -16.76 -2.31 11.02
C THR A 71 -15.70 -2.15 12.12
N VAL A 72 -16.00 -1.37 13.16
CA VAL A 72 -15.11 -1.19 14.31
C VAL A 72 -14.93 -2.50 15.07
N ARG A 73 -16.02 -3.24 15.33
CA ARG A 73 -15.96 -4.54 16.02
C ARG A 73 -15.08 -5.54 15.26
N GLU A 74 -15.23 -5.66 13.95
CA GLU A 74 -14.39 -6.57 13.17
C GLU A 74 -12.93 -6.11 13.12
N SER A 75 -12.68 -4.80 13.07
CA SER A 75 -11.32 -4.26 13.16
C SER A 75 -10.64 -4.59 14.51
N ILE A 76 -11.39 -4.55 15.62
CA ILE A 76 -10.89 -5.00 16.94
C ILE A 76 -10.55 -6.49 16.90
N ASN A 77 -11.43 -7.32 16.34
CA ASN A 77 -11.20 -8.77 16.24
C ASN A 77 -9.97 -9.10 15.38
N ILE A 78 -9.75 -8.36 14.29
CA ILE A 78 -8.54 -8.47 13.46
C ILE A 78 -7.30 -8.16 14.29
N LEU A 79 -7.27 -7.04 15.02
CA LEU A 79 -6.12 -6.66 15.84
C LEU A 79 -5.88 -7.61 17.02
N ALA A 80 -6.93 -8.09 17.66
CA ALA A 80 -6.84 -9.01 18.79
C ALA A 80 -6.36 -10.42 18.39
N SER A 81 -6.56 -10.81 17.13
CA SER A 81 -6.12 -12.10 16.58
C SER A 81 -4.88 -12.01 15.69
N ALA A 82 -4.30 -10.82 15.57
CA ALA A 82 -3.12 -10.56 14.73
C ALA A 82 -1.88 -11.30 15.26
N SER A 83 -1.15 -11.95 14.35
CA SER A 83 0.10 -12.63 14.65
C SER A 83 1.29 -11.67 14.76
N SER A 84 2.46 -12.19 15.15
CA SER A 84 3.69 -11.39 15.08
C SER A 84 4.08 -11.06 13.63
N VAL A 85 3.66 -11.88 12.65
CA VAL A 85 3.82 -11.61 11.21
C VAL A 85 3.05 -10.36 10.79
N PHE A 86 1.78 -10.26 11.20
CA PHE A 86 0.97 -9.05 10.99
C PHE A 86 1.67 -7.82 11.60
N THR A 87 2.08 -7.94 12.87
CA THR A 87 2.73 -6.84 13.59
C THR A 87 4.04 -6.42 12.92
N ALA A 88 4.84 -7.38 12.45
CA ALA A 88 6.08 -7.12 11.73
C ALA A 88 5.83 -6.42 10.39
N ALA A 89 4.74 -6.76 9.69
CA ALA A 89 4.32 -6.09 8.45
C ALA A 89 3.90 -4.63 8.72
N VAL A 90 3.07 -4.40 9.73
CA VAL A 90 2.65 -3.04 10.11
C VAL A 90 3.86 -2.20 10.53
N ASN A 91 4.82 -2.80 11.24
CA ASN A 91 6.09 -2.16 11.63
C ASN A 91 7.05 -1.90 10.47
N GLY A 92 6.81 -2.43 9.27
CA GLY A 92 7.73 -2.30 8.12
C GLY A 92 8.98 -3.19 8.20
N THR A 93 9.02 -4.12 9.16
CA THR A 93 10.22 -4.95 9.46
C THR A 93 10.13 -6.38 8.97
N LEU A 94 8.97 -6.82 8.44
CA LEU A 94 8.70 -8.21 8.10
C LEU A 94 9.75 -8.80 7.15
N ALA A 95 10.00 -8.14 6.02
CA ALA A 95 10.90 -8.66 5.00
C ALA A 95 12.34 -8.88 5.49
N GLN A 96 12.85 -8.04 6.39
CA GLN A 96 14.18 -8.22 6.97
C GLN A 96 14.17 -9.29 8.07
N ARG A 97 13.23 -9.17 9.02
CA ARG A 97 13.18 -10.06 10.18
C ARG A 97 12.90 -11.52 9.81
N ILE A 98 12.19 -11.78 8.71
CA ILE A 98 11.94 -13.16 8.28
C ILE A 98 13.23 -13.92 7.97
N HIS A 99 14.36 -13.24 7.74
CA HIS A 99 15.67 -13.88 7.53
C HIS A 99 16.43 -14.16 8.83
N THR A 100 16.12 -13.45 9.91
CA THR A 100 16.96 -13.43 11.13
C THR A 100 16.23 -13.85 12.41
N ASP A 101 14.90 -13.93 12.39
CA ASP A 101 14.05 -14.20 13.55
C ASP A 101 13.38 -15.59 13.42
N PRO A 102 13.91 -16.63 14.08
CA PRO A 102 13.36 -17.99 13.99
C PRO A 102 11.91 -18.10 14.46
N GLN A 103 11.50 -17.29 15.44
CA GLN A 103 10.11 -17.32 15.92
C GLN A 103 9.16 -16.75 14.88
N LEU A 104 9.55 -15.65 14.22
CA LEU A 104 8.77 -15.07 13.13
C LEU A 104 8.69 -16.02 11.93
N GLN A 105 9.80 -16.70 11.59
CA GLN A 105 9.84 -17.73 10.54
C GLN A 105 8.85 -18.86 10.83
N HIS A 106 8.88 -19.40 12.05
CA HIS A 106 7.98 -20.47 12.46
C HIS A 106 6.51 -20.05 12.38
N GLN A 107 6.16 -18.85 12.87
CA GLN A 107 4.79 -18.34 12.75
C GLN A 107 4.37 -18.11 11.30
N ASN A 108 5.26 -17.62 10.45
CA ASN A 108 4.97 -17.44 9.02
C ASN A 108 4.69 -18.78 8.34
N LEU A 109 5.43 -19.85 8.66
CA LEU A 109 5.16 -21.19 8.14
C LEU A 109 3.77 -21.69 8.55
N ILE A 110 3.40 -21.54 9.82
CA ILE A 110 2.07 -21.93 10.32
C ILE A 110 0.96 -21.17 9.56
N ILE A 111 1.13 -19.87 9.33
CA ILE A 111 0.15 -19.06 8.59
C ILE A 111 0.06 -19.53 7.15
N GLN A 112 1.19 -19.81 6.50
CA GLN A 112 1.23 -20.31 5.12
C GLN A 112 0.52 -21.66 4.98
N GLU A 113 0.76 -22.59 5.90
CA GLU A 113 0.10 -23.90 5.90
C GLU A 113 -1.42 -23.75 6.04
N ARG A 114 -1.87 -22.96 7.00
CA ARG A 114 -3.30 -22.73 7.24
C ARG A 114 -3.99 -22.01 6.08
N ALA A 115 -3.29 -21.12 5.39
CA ALA A 115 -3.84 -20.37 4.26
C ALA A 115 -4.17 -21.23 3.02
N ASN A 116 -3.77 -22.51 3.00
CA ASN A 116 -4.22 -23.46 1.97
C ASN A 116 -5.71 -23.78 2.08
N ILE A 117 -6.29 -23.71 3.29
CA ILE A 117 -7.68 -24.07 3.57
C ILE A 117 -8.48 -22.91 4.18
N GLN A 118 -7.84 -21.78 4.47
CA GLN A 118 -8.45 -20.63 5.12
C GLN A 118 -8.22 -19.36 4.29
N PRO A 119 -9.27 -18.58 3.99
CA PRO A 119 -9.12 -17.29 3.34
C PRO A 119 -8.19 -16.37 4.13
N SER A 120 -7.50 -15.49 3.43
CA SER A 120 -6.45 -14.68 4.06
C SER A 120 -6.18 -13.38 3.33
N ILE A 121 -5.53 -12.47 4.05
CA ILE A 121 -4.93 -11.26 3.51
C ILE A 121 -3.46 -11.52 3.25
N TYR A 122 -3.05 -11.28 2.01
CA TYR A 122 -1.65 -11.31 1.60
C TYR A 122 -1.18 -9.91 1.24
N ILE A 123 0.13 -9.73 1.27
CA ILE A 123 0.80 -8.51 0.86
C ILE A 123 2.00 -8.84 -0.02
N HIS A 124 2.41 -7.86 -0.82
CA HIS A 124 3.71 -7.86 -1.47
C HIS A 124 4.51 -6.63 -1.04
N LEU A 125 5.75 -6.84 -0.65
CA LEU A 125 6.67 -5.77 -0.26
C LEU A 125 7.72 -5.57 -1.35
N LEU A 126 7.88 -4.32 -1.84
CA LEU A 126 8.94 -3.99 -2.79
C LEU A 126 10.28 -3.90 -2.05
N VAL A 127 11.08 -4.96 -2.15
CA VAL A 127 12.37 -5.13 -1.46
C VAL A 127 13.36 -5.89 -2.33
N ASN A 128 14.64 -5.87 -1.97
CA ASN A 128 15.65 -6.73 -2.57
C ASN A 128 15.67 -8.12 -1.89
N SER A 129 16.58 -8.99 -2.33
CA SER A 129 16.74 -10.35 -1.80
C SER A 129 17.07 -10.44 -0.30
N GLN A 130 17.52 -9.34 0.31
CA GLN A 130 17.83 -9.23 1.74
C GLN A 130 16.70 -8.56 2.53
N GLY A 131 15.52 -8.38 1.92
CA GLY A 131 14.39 -7.70 2.54
C GLY A 131 14.56 -6.20 2.71
N THR A 132 15.57 -5.58 2.08
CA THR A 132 15.81 -4.14 2.15
C THR A 132 15.00 -3.41 1.08
N SER A 133 14.23 -2.42 1.49
CA SER A 133 13.41 -1.58 0.61
C SER A 133 14.25 -0.59 -0.20
N PRO A 134 13.74 -0.07 -1.33
CA PRO A 134 14.40 1.04 -2.00
C PRO A 134 14.45 2.27 -1.11
N THR A 135 15.48 3.09 -1.30
CA THR A 135 15.52 4.45 -0.73
C THR A 135 14.48 5.34 -1.42
N PRO A 136 14.02 6.44 -0.79
CA PRO A 136 13.15 7.41 -1.46
C PRO A 136 13.72 7.94 -2.79
N ASN A 137 15.03 8.17 -2.88
CA ASN A 137 15.66 8.62 -4.13
C ASN A 137 15.64 7.53 -5.21
N GLN A 138 15.93 6.27 -4.87
CA GLN A 138 15.77 5.15 -5.81
C GLN A 138 14.31 4.99 -6.25
N TYR A 139 13.36 5.19 -5.32
CA TYR A 139 11.95 5.12 -5.63
C TYR A 139 11.49 6.26 -6.56
N SER A 140 12.10 7.44 -6.44
CA SER A 140 11.94 8.53 -7.41
C SER A 140 12.51 8.17 -8.78
N VAL A 141 13.65 7.48 -8.86
CA VAL A 141 14.19 7.02 -10.16
C VAL A 141 13.24 6.02 -10.81
N ILE A 142 12.70 5.06 -10.04
CA ILE A 142 11.68 4.12 -10.52
C ILE A 142 10.46 4.87 -11.07
N ARG A 143 9.99 5.89 -10.35
CA ARG A 143 8.90 6.78 -10.80
C ARG A 143 9.19 7.42 -12.15
N GLU A 144 10.35 8.06 -12.30
CA GLU A 144 10.70 8.75 -13.55
C GLU A 144 10.75 7.77 -14.73
N THR A 145 11.32 6.58 -14.53
CA THR A 145 11.33 5.53 -15.55
C THR A 145 9.93 5.09 -15.95
N ILE A 146 9.01 4.96 -14.99
CA ILE A 146 7.61 4.63 -15.27
C ILE A 146 6.93 5.77 -16.05
N LEU A 147 7.17 7.04 -15.71
CA LEU A 147 6.63 8.18 -16.46
C LEU A 147 7.17 8.24 -17.89
N GLN A 148 8.45 7.91 -18.09
CA GLN A 148 9.04 7.78 -19.43
C GLN A 148 8.38 6.64 -20.22
N TYR A 149 8.13 5.51 -19.58
CA TYR A 149 7.40 4.38 -20.17
C TYR A 149 5.95 4.75 -20.57
N LEU A 150 5.27 5.57 -19.75
CA LEU A 150 3.93 6.10 -20.05
C LEU A 150 3.92 7.11 -21.19
N SER A 151 5.07 7.67 -21.57
CA SER A 151 5.13 8.65 -22.66
C SER A 151 4.83 8.02 -24.02
N SER A 152 4.19 8.82 -24.87
CA SER A 152 3.98 8.51 -26.30
C SER A 152 5.12 9.02 -27.18
N GLY A 153 6.15 9.67 -26.60
CA GLY A 153 7.28 10.20 -27.34
C GLY A 153 8.22 9.11 -27.85
N SER A 154 8.69 9.27 -29.10
CA SER A 154 9.59 8.31 -29.75
C SER A 154 10.93 8.14 -29.02
N GLN A 155 11.38 9.16 -28.28
CA GLN A 155 12.63 9.13 -27.53
C GLN A 155 12.67 8.08 -26.41
N TYR A 156 11.52 7.54 -26.00
CA TYR A 156 11.43 6.52 -24.95
C TYR A 156 11.03 5.13 -25.49
N HIS A 157 11.03 4.94 -26.81
CA HIS A 157 10.66 3.65 -27.42
C HIS A 157 11.62 2.52 -27.00
N ASP A 158 12.93 2.76 -27.04
CA ASP A 158 13.93 1.76 -26.65
C ASP A 158 13.80 1.37 -25.18
N LEU A 159 13.61 2.37 -24.31
CA LEU A 159 13.36 2.16 -22.88
C LEU A 159 12.10 1.31 -22.67
N ALA A 160 11.00 1.65 -23.34
CA ALA A 160 9.76 0.93 -23.20
C ALA A 160 9.86 -0.51 -23.72
N HIS A 161 10.53 -0.71 -24.87
CA HIS A 161 10.79 -2.03 -25.42
C HIS A 161 11.62 -2.89 -24.46
N GLN A 162 12.66 -2.32 -23.84
CA GLN A 162 13.48 -3.04 -22.87
C GLN A 162 12.69 -3.42 -21.63
N ILE A 163 11.89 -2.50 -21.06
CA ILE A 163 11.00 -2.78 -19.92
C ILE A 163 10.00 -3.88 -20.26
N ASP A 164 9.33 -3.78 -21.41
CA ASP A 164 8.34 -4.78 -21.86
C ASP A 164 8.94 -6.19 -22.01
N ASN A 165 10.25 -6.29 -22.18
CA ASN A 165 10.97 -7.54 -22.39
C ASN A 165 11.77 -8.03 -21.18
N ILE A 166 11.69 -7.37 -20.02
CA ILE A 166 12.32 -7.87 -18.78
C ILE A 166 11.75 -9.22 -18.36
N THR A 167 10.44 -9.41 -18.56
CA THR A 167 9.77 -10.69 -18.31
C THR A 167 8.93 -11.11 -19.51
N PRO A 168 8.69 -12.42 -19.70
CA PRO A 168 7.76 -12.91 -20.70
C PRO A 168 6.33 -12.38 -20.50
N PRO A 169 5.50 -12.31 -21.56
CA PRO A 169 5.83 -12.60 -22.96
C PRO A 169 6.63 -11.46 -23.61
N SER A 170 7.56 -11.78 -24.49
CA SER A 170 8.36 -10.77 -25.19
C SER A 170 7.54 -10.02 -26.25
N ILE A 171 7.81 -8.72 -26.39
CA ILE A 171 7.19 -7.84 -27.39
C ILE A 171 8.22 -7.56 -28.49
N SER A 172 7.84 -7.72 -29.75
CA SER A 172 8.74 -7.42 -30.87
C SER A 172 9.08 -5.93 -30.93
N PRO A 173 10.27 -5.56 -31.44
CA PRO A 173 10.63 -4.15 -31.61
C PRO A 173 9.58 -3.38 -32.44
N PHE A 174 9.13 -3.98 -33.55
CA PHE A 174 8.11 -3.37 -34.42
C PHE A 174 6.85 -2.93 -33.67
N LEU A 175 6.27 -3.80 -32.84
CA LEU A 175 5.09 -3.46 -32.05
C LEU A 175 5.37 -2.37 -31.02
N SER A 176 6.53 -2.44 -30.35
CA SER A 176 6.90 -1.44 -29.35
C SER A 176 7.10 -0.04 -29.97
N TYR A 177 7.77 0.02 -31.14
CA TYR A 177 7.96 1.26 -31.89
C TYR A 177 6.66 1.81 -32.49
N SER A 178 5.66 0.96 -32.76
CA SER A 178 4.32 1.40 -33.15
C SER A 178 3.46 1.88 -31.97
N GLY A 179 4.04 2.00 -30.77
CA GLY A 179 3.38 2.53 -29.58
C GLY A 179 2.73 1.49 -28.67
N HIS A 180 2.92 0.19 -28.93
CA HIS A 180 2.50 -0.86 -28.01
C HIS A 180 3.30 -0.76 -26.70
N ARG A 181 2.61 -0.97 -25.57
CA ARG A 181 3.16 -0.95 -24.21
C ARG A 181 2.48 -2.06 -23.44
N LYS A 182 3.20 -3.12 -23.06
CA LYS A 182 2.63 -4.35 -22.47
C LYS A 182 1.63 -4.04 -21.35
N TYR A 183 2.02 -3.16 -20.42
CA TYR A 183 1.23 -2.84 -19.23
C TYR A 183 0.08 -1.84 -19.45
N LEU A 184 0.04 -1.19 -20.61
CA LEU A 184 -1.04 -0.26 -20.97
C LEU A 184 -2.01 -0.87 -21.97
N TRP A 185 -1.71 -2.05 -22.51
CA TRP A 185 -2.49 -2.65 -23.58
C TRP A 185 -3.53 -3.61 -23.04
N THR A 186 -4.78 -3.41 -23.43
CA THR A 186 -5.84 -4.42 -23.29
C THR A 186 -6.19 -4.92 -24.70
N SER A 187 -7.11 -4.25 -25.40
CA SER A 187 -7.30 -4.36 -26.86
C SER A 187 -6.59 -3.24 -27.61
N HIS A 188 -6.51 -2.07 -26.99
CA HIS A 188 -5.78 -0.88 -27.38
C HIS A 188 -5.08 -0.31 -26.15
N ARG A 189 -4.37 0.82 -26.30
CA ARG A 189 -3.81 1.54 -25.15
C ARG A 189 -4.93 2.03 -24.24
N SER A 190 -5.01 1.48 -23.03
CA SER A 190 -6.04 1.76 -22.03
C SER A 190 -5.80 3.11 -21.35
N PRO A 191 -6.74 4.07 -21.46
CA PRO A 191 -6.68 5.32 -20.71
C PRO A 191 -6.72 5.08 -19.21
N GLN A 192 -7.53 4.12 -18.76
CA GLN A 192 -7.67 3.77 -17.34
C GLN A 192 -6.37 3.23 -16.74
N HIS A 193 -5.61 2.41 -17.48
CA HIS A 193 -4.30 1.94 -17.02
C HIS A 193 -3.32 3.09 -16.91
N THR A 194 -3.32 3.99 -17.90
CA THR A 194 -2.46 5.17 -17.91
C THR A 194 -2.75 6.07 -16.71
N GLU A 195 -4.01 6.37 -16.44
CA GLU A 195 -4.44 7.18 -15.29
C GLU A 195 -4.07 6.52 -13.96
N THR A 196 -4.28 5.22 -13.82
CA THR A 196 -3.95 4.50 -12.59
C THR A 196 -2.46 4.51 -12.30
N ILE A 197 -1.62 4.28 -13.31
CA ILE A 197 -0.15 4.33 -13.16
C ILE A 197 0.30 5.78 -12.91
N SER A 198 -0.34 6.78 -13.51
CA SER A 198 -0.06 8.19 -13.23
C SER A 198 -0.35 8.53 -11.77
N ARG A 199 -1.54 8.18 -11.26
CA ARG A 199 -1.91 8.39 -9.84
C ARG A 199 -0.96 7.67 -8.89
N PHE A 200 -0.50 6.49 -9.27
CA PHE A 200 0.55 5.79 -8.53
C PHE A 200 1.86 6.60 -8.49
N CYS A 201 2.32 7.12 -9.63
CA CYS A 201 3.52 7.95 -9.70
C CYS A 201 3.40 9.23 -8.86
N ASP A 202 2.21 9.83 -8.78
CA ASP A 202 1.95 10.98 -7.90
C ASP A 202 2.05 10.60 -6.42
N GLY A 203 1.54 9.42 -6.07
CA GLY A 203 1.75 8.80 -4.76
C GLY A 203 3.22 8.67 -4.39
N ILE A 204 4.05 8.20 -5.34
CA ILE A 204 5.52 8.14 -5.13
C ILE A 204 6.09 9.53 -4.90
N ALA A 205 5.79 10.51 -5.76
CA ALA A 205 6.31 11.87 -5.63
C ALA A 205 5.97 12.49 -4.27
N ARG A 206 4.71 12.35 -3.84
CA ARG A 206 4.24 12.84 -2.55
C ARG A 206 4.97 12.17 -1.39
N ARG A 207 5.12 10.85 -1.44
CA ARG A 207 5.85 10.10 -0.41
C ARG A 207 7.32 10.53 -0.31
N VAL A 208 7.98 10.77 -1.44
CA VAL A 208 9.37 11.25 -1.50
C VAL A 208 9.47 12.69 -0.98
N SER A 209 8.56 13.57 -1.37
CA SER A 209 8.55 14.98 -0.97
C SER A 209 8.34 15.15 0.54
N GLU A 210 7.48 14.33 1.12
CA GLU A 210 7.22 14.31 2.57
C GLU A 210 8.35 13.68 3.38
N THR A 211 9.21 12.89 2.75
CA THR A 211 10.38 12.29 3.42
C THR A 211 11.47 13.34 3.62
N ALA A 212 11.92 13.51 4.87
CA ALA A 212 12.98 14.43 5.23
C ALA A 212 14.27 14.16 4.41
N LEU A 213 14.93 15.21 3.94
CA LEU A 213 16.09 15.13 3.04
C LEU A 213 17.17 14.16 3.55
N ARG A 214 17.51 14.23 4.85
CA ARG A 214 18.50 13.35 5.49
C ARG A 214 18.17 11.85 5.44
N ARG A 215 16.91 11.49 5.16
CA ARG A 215 16.45 10.10 5.07
C ARG A 215 16.25 9.62 3.63
N ARG A 216 16.41 10.48 2.62
CA ARG A 216 16.12 10.12 1.22
C ARG A 216 17.10 9.13 0.60
N ASN A 217 18.27 8.94 1.22
CA ASN A 217 19.28 7.94 0.87
C ASN A 217 19.30 6.74 1.84
N LEU A 218 18.37 6.67 2.79
CA LEU A 218 18.22 5.51 3.66
C LEU A 218 17.07 4.63 3.13
N PRO A 219 17.13 3.30 3.29
CA PRO A 219 16.02 2.42 2.96
C PRO A 219 14.72 2.90 3.61
N MET A 220 13.62 2.84 2.87
CA MET A 220 12.32 3.22 3.42
C MET A 220 11.91 2.27 4.56
N GLU A 221 11.76 2.82 5.76
CA GLU A 221 11.33 2.09 6.97
C GLU A 221 10.06 1.27 6.76
N PHE A 222 9.13 1.79 5.95
CA PHE A 222 7.95 1.06 5.51
C PHE A 222 8.13 0.76 4.02
N PRO A 223 8.28 -0.49 3.55
CA PRO A 223 8.41 -0.75 2.12
C PRO A 223 7.14 -0.34 1.34
N PRO A 224 7.23 0.05 0.06
CA PRO A 224 6.06 0.10 -0.83
C PRO A 224 5.35 -1.26 -0.83
N THR A 225 4.03 -1.24 -0.71
CA THR A 225 3.25 -2.44 -0.39
C THR A 225 2.02 -2.54 -1.27
N GLU A 226 1.75 -3.74 -1.79
CA GLU A 226 0.44 -4.18 -2.27
C GLU A 226 -0.22 -5.05 -1.20
N CYS A 227 -1.55 -4.96 -1.07
CA CYS A 227 -2.35 -5.84 -0.22
C CYS A 227 -3.50 -6.39 -1.03
N GLY A 228 -3.90 -7.62 -0.76
CA GLY A 228 -5.07 -8.22 -1.36
C GLY A 228 -5.66 -9.33 -0.51
N TYR A 229 -6.93 -9.61 -0.78
CA TYR A 229 -7.63 -10.77 -0.26
C TYR A 229 -7.53 -11.97 -1.21
N SER A 230 -7.49 -13.19 -0.65
CA SER A 230 -7.71 -14.43 -1.41
C SER A 230 -8.37 -15.51 -0.55
N VAL A 231 -9.23 -16.31 -1.17
CA VAL A 231 -9.77 -17.56 -0.59
C VAL A 231 -8.66 -18.61 -0.48
N ASN A 232 -7.72 -18.62 -1.43
CA ASN A 232 -6.54 -19.49 -1.43
C ASN A 232 -5.31 -18.63 -1.75
N SER A 233 -4.65 -18.12 -0.71
CA SER A 233 -3.50 -17.23 -0.88
C SER A 233 -2.28 -17.94 -1.49
N PRO A 234 -1.90 -19.17 -1.11
CA PRO A 234 -0.79 -19.88 -1.75
C PRO A 234 -0.93 -19.98 -3.28
N LEU A 235 -2.12 -20.37 -3.78
CA LEU A 235 -2.40 -20.39 -5.21
C LEU A 235 -2.31 -18.99 -5.82
N ARG A 236 -2.92 -17.99 -5.18
CA ARG A 236 -2.91 -16.60 -5.65
C ARG A 236 -1.49 -16.03 -5.73
N LEU A 237 -0.64 -16.33 -4.75
CA LEU A 237 0.76 -15.91 -4.73
C LEU A 237 1.57 -16.64 -5.81
N ALA A 238 1.28 -17.91 -6.09
CA ALA A 238 1.88 -18.61 -7.23
C ALA A 238 1.49 -17.97 -8.58
N GLN A 239 0.22 -17.58 -8.74
CA GLN A 239 -0.24 -16.84 -9.92
C GLN A 239 0.48 -15.51 -10.07
N HIS A 240 0.65 -14.73 -8.99
CA HIS A 240 1.42 -13.48 -9.00
C HIS A 240 2.87 -13.70 -9.43
N ARG A 241 3.57 -14.71 -8.88
CA ARG A 241 4.93 -15.06 -9.32
C ARG A 241 5.03 -15.38 -10.81
N ASN A 242 3.98 -15.99 -11.36
CA ASN A 242 3.87 -16.32 -12.78
C ASN A 242 3.24 -15.19 -13.62
N ARG A 243 2.93 -14.04 -13.01
CA ARG A 243 2.25 -12.89 -13.60
C ARG A 243 0.90 -13.18 -14.24
N GLN A 244 0.22 -14.22 -13.75
CA GLN A 244 -1.10 -14.62 -14.22
C GLN A 244 -2.19 -13.87 -13.45
N SER A 245 -3.04 -13.12 -14.15
CA SER A 245 -4.14 -12.33 -13.55
C SER A 245 -3.67 -11.48 -12.36
N SER A 246 -2.47 -10.92 -12.47
CA SER A 246 -1.76 -10.18 -11.43
C SER A 246 -1.92 -8.67 -11.64
N ASN A 247 -1.52 -7.88 -10.65
CA ASN A 247 -1.65 -6.43 -10.70
C ASN A 247 -0.62 -5.85 -11.70
N TYR A 248 -1.10 -5.31 -12.83
CA TYR A 248 -0.25 -4.79 -13.89
C TYR A 248 0.65 -3.62 -13.45
N VAL A 249 0.24 -2.83 -12.45
CA VAL A 249 1.07 -1.75 -11.90
C VAL A 249 2.28 -2.33 -11.18
N MET A 250 2.10 -3.41 -10.40
CA MET A 250 3.20 -4.07 -9.69
C MET A 250 4.19 -4.72 -10.63
N ASN A 251 3.68 -5.38 -11.67
CA ASN A 251 4.51 -5.99 -12.68
C ASN A 251 5.34 -4.95 -13.45
N LEU A 252 4.74 -3.79 -13.78
CA LEU A 252 5.47 -2.67 -14.37
C LEU A 252 6.54 -2.13 -13.42
N VAL A 253 6.25 -1.98 -12.13
CA VAL A 253 7.24 -1.56 -11.13
C VAL A 253 8.41 -2.54 -11.06
N GLU A 254 8.16 -3.85 -11.01
CA GLU A 254 9.21 -4.87 -11.01
C GLU A 254 10.04 -4.83 -12.29
N ASP A 255 9.41 -4.67 -13.46
CA ASP A 255 10.13 -4.63 -14.73
C ASP A 255 10.95 -3.34 -14.87
N ALA A 256 10.43 -2.20 -14.43
CA ALA A 256 11.20 -0.98 -14.34
C ALA A 256 12.41 -1.15 -13.40
N CYS A 257 12.25 -1.83 -12.26
CA CYS A 257 13.36 -2.17 -11.36
C CYS A 257 14.37 -3.12 -12.03
N GLY A 258 13.91 -4.12 -12.78
CA GLY A 258 14.74 -5.04 -13.54
C GLY A 258 15.58 -4.33 -14.60
N TYR A 259 14.95 -3.48 -15.41
CA TYR A 259 15.61 -2.63 -16.40
C TYR A 259 16.66 -1.71 -15.75
N LEU A 260 16.26 -0.96 -14.71
CA LEU A 260 17.16 -0.03 -14.02
C LEU A 260 18.36 -0.74 -13.38
N HIS A 261 18.18 -1.99 -12.93
CA HIS A 261 19.29 -2.80 -12.43
C HIS A 261 20.23 -3.26 -13.55
N GLN A 262 19.68 -3.73 -14.68
CA GLN A 262 20.47 -4.16 -15.85
C GLN A 262 21.36 -3.03 -16.40
N ILE A 263 20.87 -1.79 -16.41
CA ILE A 263 21.65 -0.62 -16.86
C ILE A 263 22.49 0.02 -15.75
N GLY A 264 22.58 -0.59 -14.56
CA GLY A 264 23.42 -0.13 -13.45
C GLY A 264 22.92 1.13 -12.73
N LYS A 265 21.68 1.59 -12.97
CA LYS A 265 21.08 2.73 -12.24
C LYS A 265 20.64 2.36 -10.83
N LEU A 266 20.32 1.09 -10.59
CA LEU A 266 20.04 0.55 -9.26
C LEU A 266 21.10 -0.51 -8.89
N SER A 267 21.70 -0.35 -7.71
CA SER A 267 22.71 -1.29 -7.18
C SER A 267 22.12 -2.67 -6.88
N HIS A 268 20.81 -2.75 -6.65
CA HIS A 268 20.10 -4.00 -6.39
C HIS A 268 18.84 -4.07 -7.23
N ARG A 269 18.47 -5.29 -7.62
CA ARG A 269 17.15 -5.58 -8.14
C ARG A 269 16.15 -5.59 -6.99
N PHE A 270 15.10 -4.77 -7.09
CA PHE A 270 13.94 -4.82 -6.22
C PHE A 270 12.81 -5.61 -6.89
N SER A 271 12.12 -6.42 -6.12
CA SER A 271 10.98 -7.24 -6.54
C SER A 271 9.89 -7.22 -5.46
N MET A 272 8.71 -7.72 -5.80
CA MET A 272 7.55 -7.83 -4.93
C MET A 272 7.62 -9.15 -4.16
N HIS A 273 8.03 -9.08 -2.89
CA HIS A 273 8.16 -10.25 -2.02
C HIS A 273 6.83 -10.54 -1.32
N PRO A 274 6.22 -11.72 -1.55
CA PRO A 274 4.90 -12.05 -1.02
C PRO A 274 4.94 -12.53 0.43
N PHE A 275 3.94 -12.13 1.22
CA PHE A 275 3.68 -12.63 2.57
C PHE A 275 2.19 -12.79 2.83
N ILE A 276 1.80 -13.76 3.64
CA ILE A 276 0.44 -13.88 4.17
C ILE A 276 0.46 -13.35 5.58
N ILE A 277 -0.34 -12.32 5.86
CA ILE A 277 -0.23 -11.56 7.12
C ILE A 277 -1.42 -11.74 8.04
N TYR A 278 -2.57 -12.20 7.53
CA TYR A 278 -3.76 -12.39 8.35
C TYR A 278 -4.63 -13.52 7.78
N LEU A 279 -5.09 -14.41 8.66
CA LEU A 279 -6.05 -15.46 8.33
C LEU A 279 -7.45 -14.97 8.69
N ILE A 280 -8.39 -15.06 7.76
CA ILE A 280 -9.77 -14.62 7.95
C ILE A 280 -10.55 -15.75 8.63
N PHE A 281 -11.08 -15.48 9.81
CA PHE A 281 -11.82 -16.46 10.60
C PHE A 281 -13.32 -16.43 10.32
N ARG A 282 -13.85 -15.28 9.92
CA ARG A 282 -15.27 -15.09 9.61
C ARG A 282 -15.44 -14.39 8.26
N PRO A 283 -16.39 -14.82 7.40
CA PRO A 283 -16.60 -14.20 6.09
C PRO A 283 -16.80 -12.69 6.15
N GLU A 284 -17.48 -12.19 7.18
CA GLU A 284 -17.75 -10.76 7.40
C GLU A 284 -16.47 -9.95 7.60
N GLN A 285 -15.38 -10.59 8.00
CA GLN A 285 -14.09 -9.93 8.15
C GLN A 285 -13.39 -9.69 6.81
N ALA A 286 -13.73 -10.38 5.72
CA ALA A 286 -12.91 -10.37 4.51
C ALA A 286 -12.73 -8.95 3.94
N ALA A 287 -13.85 -8.27 3.67
CA ALA A 287 -13.85 -6.90 3.19
C ALA A 287 -13.18 -5.92 4.17
N ILE A 288 -13.51 -6.05 5.46
CA ILE A 288 -13.00 -5.15 6.49
C ILE A 288 -11.50 -5.34 6.69
N ALA A 289 -11.02 -6.59 6.65
CA ALA A 289 -9.61 -6.93 6.77
C ALA A 289 -8.82 -6.39 5.60
N GLU A 290 -9.32 -6.51 4.36
CA GLU A 290 -8.65 -5.95 3.18
C GLU A 290 -8.55 -4.42 3.27
N ILE A 291 -9.66 -3.73 3.58
CA ILE A 291 -9.69 -2.26 3.73
C ILE A 291 -8.76 -1.81 4.85
N PHE A 292 -8.88 -2.45 6.02
CA PHE A 292 -8.14 -2.07 7.22
C PHE A 292 -6.64 -2.34 7.07
N CYS A 293 -6.25 -3.49 6.51
CA CYS A 293 -4.84 -3.81 6.23
C CYS A 293 -4.28 -2.87 5.16
N SER A 294 -5.04 -2.58 4.11
CA SER A 294 -4.61 -1.64 3.06
C SER A 294 -4.34 -0.25 3.62
N GLY A 295 -5.24 0.24 4.48
CA GLY A 295 -5.06 1.47 5.22
C GLY A 295 -3.83 1.44 6.11
N LEU A 296 -3.75 0.47 7.02
CA LEU A 296 -2.63 0.34 7.97
C LEU A 296 -1.27 0.35 7.28
N LEU A 297 -1.15 -0.38 6.17
CA LEU A 297 0.08 -0.53 5.40
C LEU A 297 0.33 0.62 4.44
N GLN A 298 -0.64 1.52 4.26
CA GLN A 298 -0.63 2.59 3.26
C GLN A 298 -0.32 2.05 1.87
N VAL A 299 -1.04 0.98 1.52
CA VAL A 299 -1.00 0.35 0.20
C VAL A 299 -1.28 1.40 -0.85
N TRP A 300 -0.41 1.46 -1.87
CA TRP A 300 -0.45 2.39 -3.01
C TRP A 300 -1.11 3.72 -2.63
N THR A 301 -0.34 4.62 -2.04
CA THR A 301 -0.84 5.93 -1.62
C THR A 301 -1.39 6.67 -2.84
N GLU A 302 -2.68 6.54 -3.11
CA GLU A 302 -3.33 7.26 -4.18
C GLU A 302 -3.11 8.76 -3.95
N GLY A 303 -2.82 9.48 -5.02
CA GLY A 303 -3.02 10.91 -5.01
C GLY A 303 -4.45 11.18 -4.54
N GLU A 304 -4.68 11.84 -3.39
CA GLU A 304 -5.99 12.46 -3.17
C GLU A 304 -6.19 13.37 -4.39
N ALA A 305 -7.27 13.10 -5.13
CA ALA A 305 -7.73 13.95 -6.22
C ALA A 305 -8.32 15.24 -5.64
#